data_AF-A0A8T1FY55-F1
#
_entry.id   AF-A0A8T1FY55-F1
#
_cell.length_a   1.000
_cell.length_b   1.000
_cell.length_c   1.000
_cell.angle_alpha   90.00
_cell.angle_beta   90.00
_cell.angle_gamma   90.00
#
_symmetry.space_group_name_H-M   'P 1'
#
loop_
_entity.id
_entity.type
_entity.pdbx_description
1 polymer ?
#
loop_
_entity_poly.entity_id
_entity_poly.type
_entity_poly.pdbx_seq_one_letter_code
_entity_poly.pdbx_strand_id
1 'polypeptide(L)'
;MGLDVIAMFDPTGIAKMLEEFIQPICGPTSFIGEIDDGFLADALALVADGGAIASSYGTWTHAGDGAVNIVLEGTDTEDVTVEIHSGGDGIDSVKVKSGETATWNSTVSTLQDKTMYFDRWHLGLVGLPGSGGGSLVMWVPRSSAGGRIDLVAKIYGS
;
A
#
# COMPACT_ATOMS: atom_id res chain seq x y z
N MET A 1 3.14 19.56 13.71
CA MET A 1 2.17 20.68 13.81
C MET A 1 1.26 20.84 12.59
N GLY A 2 1.75 20.64 11.35
CA GLY A 2 0.92 20.81 10.14
C GLY A 2 0.22 19.52 9.69
N LEU A 3 0.94 18.39 9.68
CA LEU A 3 0.42 17.08 9.30
C LEU A 3 -0.48 16.48 10.39
N ASP A 4 -0.17 16.72 11.66
CA ASP A 4 -0.88 16.16 12.82
C ASP A 4 -2.36 16.62 12.86
N VAL A 5 -2.63 17.85 12.42
CA VAL A 5 -4.01 18.38 12.31
C VAL A 5 -4.73 17.78 11.12
N ILE A 6 -4.04 17.56 9.99
CA ILE A 6 -4.62 16.90 8.80
C ILE A 6 -4.92 15.43 9.11
N ALA A 7 -4.01 14.74 9.81
CA ALA A 7 -4.15 13.36 10.26
C ALA A 7 -5.37 13.15 11.18
N MET A 8 -5.73 14.15 11.99
CA MET A 8 -6.93 14.08 12.84
C MET A 8 -8.24 14.08 12.04
N PHE A 9 -8.22 14.64 10.83
CA PHE A 9 -9.37 14.69 9.91
C PHE A 9 -9.21 13.78 8.70
N ASP A 10 -8.19 12.92 8.69
CA ASP A 10 -7.96 11.97 7.61
C ASP A 10 -8.51 10.59 8.01
N PRO A 11 -9.74 10.27 7.59
CA PRO A 11 -10.36 9.01 7.93
C PRO A 11 -9.70 7.82 7.22
N THR A 12 -8.74 8.04 6.30
CA THR A 12 -7.98 6.98 5.62
C THR A 12 -6.74 6.55 6.41
N GLY A 13 -6.21 7.41 7.29
CA GLY A 13 -4.95 7.19 8.00
C GLY A 13 -3.69 7.49 7.18
N ILE A 14 -3.80 7.82 5.89
CA ILE A 14 -2.68 8.13 4.98
C ILE A 14 -1.82 9.27 5.51
N ALA A 15 -2.42 10.36 5.99
CA ALA A 15 -1.73 11.54 6.49
C ALA A 15 -0.90 11.24 7.75
N LYS A 16 -1.38 10.34 8.61
CA LYS A 16 -0.65 9.85 9.78
C LYS A 16 0.54 8.98 9.36
N MET A 17 0.34 8.09 8.38
CA MET A 17 1.39 7.23 7.83
C MET A 17 2.47 8.04 7.10
N LEU A 18 2.07 9.11 6.41
CA LEU A 18 2.99 10.03 5.76
C LEU A 18 3.85 10.79 6.77
N GLU A 19 3.33 11.11 7.96
CA GLU A 19 4.10 11.76 9.02
C GLU A 19 5.27 10.88 9.50
N GLU A 20 5.06 9.58 9.66
CA GLU A 20 6.14 8.64 10.03
C GLU A 20 7.22 8.52 8.95
N PHE A 21 6.86 8.68 7.67
CA PHE A 21 7.81 8.60 6.55
C PHE A 21 8.57 9.90 6.28
N ILE A 22 8.06 11.05 6.74
CA ILE A 22 8.65 12.40 6.50
C ILE A 22 9.58 12.86 7.64
N GLN A 23 9.53 12.24 8.84
CA GLN A 23 10.44 12.61 9.93
C GLN A 23 11.91 12.22 9.63
N PRO A 24 12.88 13.00 10.13
CA PRO A 24 13.85 13.77 9.35
C PRO A 24 14.86 12.96 8.53
N ILE A 25 14.90 13.22 7.22
CA ILE A 25 15.97 12.79 6.32
C ILE A 25 17.26 13.55 6.67
N CYS A 26 18.10 12.95 7.50
CA CYS A 26 19.43 13.47 7.80
C CYS A 26 20.42 13.10 6.67
N GLY A 27 20.49 13.94 5.63
CA GLY A 27 21.60 13.98 4.67
C GLY A 27 21.30 13.38 3.28
N PRO A 28 22.15 13.68 2.26
CA PRO A 28 21.92 13.27 0.89
C PRO A 28 22.08 11.74 0.79
N THR A 29 20.98 11.03 0.57
CA THR A 29 20.94 9.57 0.38
C THR A 29 21.60 9.21 -0.94
N SER A 30 22.93 9.22 -0.92
CA SER A 30 23.78 8.76 -2.00
C SER A 30 23.73 7.23 -1.99
N PHE A 31 22.84 6.66 -2.81
CA PHE A 31 22.63 5.21 -2.95
C PHE A 31 22.40 4.49 -1.61
N ILE A 32 21.15 4.46 -1.14
CA ILE A 32 20.72 3.31 -0.33
C ILE A 32 21.07 2.08 -1.19
N GLY A 33 21.91 1.18 -0.69
CA GLY A 33 22.23 -0.06 -1.39
C GLY A 33 20.94 -0.77 -1.79
N GLU A 34 20.97 -1.52 -2.88
CA GLU A 34 19.78 -2.24 -3.32
C GLU A 34 19.28 -3.16 -2.20
N ILE A 35 17.97 -3.23 -2.02
CA ILE A 35 17.36 -3.96 -0.92
C ILE A 35 17.51 -5.47 -1.17
N ASP A 36 18.05 -6.20 -0.18
CA ASP A 36 18.15 -7.67 -0.19
C ASP A 36 16.76 -8.33 -0.09
N ASP A 37 16.67 -9.58 -0.52
CA ASP A 37 15.45 -10.39 -0.46
C ASP A 37 14.85 -10.43 0.96
N GLY A 38 13.53 -10.36 1.06
CA GLY A 38 12.87 -10.41 2.37
C GLY A 38 11.35 -10.28 2.33
N PHE A 39 10.73 -10.32 3.51
CA PHE A 39 9.31 -10.02 3.64
C PHE A 39 9.05 -8.52 3.47
N LEU A 40 7.91 -8.14 2.89
CA LEU A 40 7.62 -6.73 2.61
C LEU A 40 7.60 -5.84 3.87
N ALA A 41 7.22 -6.38 5.03
CA ALA A 41 7.25 -5.66 6.30
C ALA A 41 8.67 -5.22 6.68
N ASP A 42 9.66 -6.08 6.44
CA ASP A 42 11.07 -5.83 6.80
C ASP A 42 11.82 -5.12 5.68
N ALA A 43 11.56 -5.50 4.42
CA ALA A 43 12.30 -5.04 3.25
C ALA A 43 11.75 -3.72 2.68
N LEU A 44 10.43 -3.58 2.62
CA LEU A 44 9.76 -2.47 1.91
C LEU A 44 8.94 -1.57 2.85
N ALA A 45 9.11 -1.73 4.17
CA ALA A 45 8.36 -1.03 5.20
C ALA A 45 6.84 -1.12 4.97
N LEU A 46 6.33 -2.34 4.73
CA LEU A 46 4.89 -2.58 4.64
C LEU A 46 4.22 -2.30 5.98
N VAL A 47 3.41 -1.25 6.05
CA VAL A 47 2.69 -0.85 7.26
C VAL A 47 1.21 -0.71 6.94
N ALA A 48 0.35 -1.19 7.84
CA ALA A 48 -1.10 -1.03 7.76
C ALA A 48 -1.58 -0.11 8.88
N ASP A 49 -2.47 0.84 8.57
CA ASP A 49 -3.25 1.59 9.55
C ASP A 49 -4.71 1.10 9.48
N GLY A 50 -5.26 0.68 10.61
CA GLY A 50 -6.59 0.08 10.69
C GLY A 50 -6.61 -1.45 10.57
N GLY A 51 -7.58 -2.08 11.22
CA GLY A 51 -7.65 -3.54 11.35
C GLY A 51 -7.98 -4.26 10.03
N ALA A 52 -8.63 -3.58 9.09
CA ALA A 52 -9.16 -4.24 7.91
C ALA A 52 -8.11 -4.59 6.84
N ILE A 53 -6.87 -4.10 6.97
CA ILE A 53 -5.75 -4.47 6.09
C ILE A 53 -4.51 -4.98 6.86
N ALA A 54 -4.62 -5.12 8.19
CA ALA A 54 -3.50 -5.40 9.09
C ALA A 54 -2.78 -6.75 8.91
N SER A 55 -3.45 -7.76 8.34
CA SER A 55 -2.84 -9.09 8.13
C SER A 55 -2.27 -9.28 6.72
N SER A 56 -1.99 -8.18 6.02
CA SER A 56 -1.37 -8.21 4.69
C SER A 56 0.10 -8.61 4.77
N TYR A 57 0.58 -9.36 3.78
CA TYR A 57 1.95 -9.87 3.75
C TYR A 57 2.43 -10.07 2.32
N GLY A 58 3.74 -10.19 2.14
CA GLY A 58 4.31 -10.51 0.85
C GLY A 58 5.82 -10.62 0.88
N THR A 59 6.43 -10.72 -0.29
CA THR A 59 7.88 -10.84 -0.46
C THR A 59 8.43 -9.88 -1.49
N TRP A 60 9.64 -9.40 -1.22
CA TRP A 60 10.52 -8.75 -2.17
C TRP A 60 11.63 -9.71 -2.57
N THR A 61 11.88 -9.80 -3.88
CA THR A 61 13.06 -10.47 -4.44
C THR A 61 13.86 -9.47 -5.25
N HIS A 62 15.10 -9.23 -4.86
CA HIS A 62 16.03 -8.31 -5.47
C HIS A 62 16.29 -8.66 -6.95
N ALA A 63 16.65 -9.92 -7.22
CA ALA A 63 16.87 -10.43 -8.56
C ALA A 63 15.60 -11.09 -9.09
N GLY A 64 14.84 -10.34 -9.89
CA GLY A 64 13.49 -10.72 -10.31
C GLY A 64 13.20 -10.34 -11.76
N ASP A 65 11.99 -10.66 -12.20
CA ASP A 65 11.50 -10.40 -13.56
C ASP A 65 10.91 -8.99 -13.74
N GLY A 66 10.96 -8.15 -12.71
CA GLY A 66 10.39 -6.81 -12.68
C GLY A 66 8.89 -6.79 -12.36
N ALA A 67 8.26 -7.92 -12.07
CA ALA A 67 6.83 -7.99 -11.82
C ALA A 67 6.45 -7.43 -10.44
N VAL A 68 5.30 -6.76 -10.39
CA VAL A 68 4.61 -6.40 -9.16
C VAL A 68 3.23 -7.03 -9.22
N ASN A 69 3.04 -8.10 -8.45
CA ASN A 69 1.79 -8.85 -8.39
C ASN A 69 1.11 -8.60 -7.06
N ILE A 70 -0.13 -8.10 -7.11
CA ILE A 70 -0.90 -7.77 -5.91
C ILE A 70 -2.20 -8.55 -5.95
N VAL A 71 -2.40 -9.37 -4.93
CA VAL A 71 -3.61 -10.15 -4.71
C VAL A 71 -4.40 -9.47 -3.61
N LEU A 72 -5.57 -8.96 -3.96
CA LEU A 72 -6.52 -8.35 -3.02
C LEU A 72 -7.50 -9.45 -2.59
N GLU A 73 -7.37 -9.94 -1.37
CA GLU A 73 -8.20 -11.04 -0.85
C GLU A 73 -9.33 -10.48 0.00
N GLY A 74 -10.53 -10.43 -0.58
CA GLY A 74 -11.75 -10.00 0.10
C GLY A 74 -12.26 -11.07 1.05
N THR A 75 -12.22 -10.78 2.33
CA THR A 75 -12.91 -11.55 3.39
C THR A 75 -14.12 -10.80 3.94
N ASP A 76 -14.41 -9.65 3.34
CA ASP A 76 -15.54 -8.77 3.66
C ASP A 76 -16.88 -9.40 3.28
N THR A 77 -17.93 -9.03 4.02
CA THR A 77 -19.32 -9.40 3.74
C THR A 77 -19.95 -8.52 2.67
N GLU A 78 -19.30 -7.41 2.30
CA GLU A 78 -19.77 -6.47 1.31
C GLU A 78 -18.74 -6.24 0.20
N ASP A 79 -19.21 -5.73 -0.94
CA ASP A 79 -18.33 -5.33 -2.03
C ASP A 79 -17.55 -4.07 -1.62
N VAL A 80 -16.25 -4.10 -1.88
CA VAL A 80 -15.34 -2.99 -1.56
C VAL A 80 -14.57 -2.57 -2.79
N THR A 81 -14.11 -1.34 -2.78
CA THR A 81 -13.21 -0.82 -3.82
C THR A 81 -11.88 -0.49 -3.16
N VAL A 82 -10.78 -0.91 -3.76
CA VAL A 82 -9.43 -0.56 -3.30
C VAL A 82 -8.89 0.48 -4.26
N GLU A 83 -8.66 1.69 -3.76
CA GLU A 83 -7.96 2.74 -4.50
C GLU A 83 -6.46 2.53 -4.35
N ILE A 84 -5.73 2.64 -5.47
CA ILE A 84 -4.30 2.39 -5.54
C ILE A 84 -3.62 3.69 -5.92
N HIS A 85 -2.69 4.15 -5.07
CA HIS A 85 -1.90 5.35 -5.30
C HIS A 85 -0.41 5.04 -5.40
N SER A 86 0.31 5.84 -6.18
CA SER A 86 1.77 5.79 -6.29
C SER A 86 2.35 7.20 -6.27
N GLY A 87 3.26 7.48 -5.35
CA GLY A 87 3.88 8.80 -5.23
C GLY A 87 2.90 9.93 -4.87
N GLY A 88 1.72 9.59 -4.35
CA GLY A 88 0.64 10.52 -4.03
C GLY A 88 -0.45 10.65 -5.10
N ASP A 89 -0.23 10.11 -6.31
CA ASP A 89 -1.22 10.14 -7.39
C ASP A 89 -2.04 8.85 -7.40
N GLY A 90 -3.36 8.96 -7.57
CA GLY A 90 -4.22 7.80 -7.83
C GLY A 90 -3.94 7.20 -9.20
N ILE A 91 -3.61 5.91 -9.24
CA ILE A 91 -3.23 5.21 -10.48
C ILE A 91 -4.24 4.15 -10.91
N ASP A 92 -5.02 3.60 -9.98
CA ASP A 92 -6.07 2.62 -10.30
C ASP A 92 -7.13 2.50 -9.19
N SER A 93 -8.24 1.85 -9.51
CA SER A 93 -9.34 1.53 -8.59
C SER A 93 -9.88 0.14 -8.87
N VAL A 94 -9.71 -0.79 -7.93
CA VAL A 94 -10.01 -2.20 -8.12
C VAL A 94 -11.20 -2.60 -7.25
N LYS A 95 -12.25 -3.14 -7.89
CA LYS A 95 -13.41 -3.68 -7.17
C LYS A 95 -13.10 -5.11 -6.70
N VAL A 96 -13.30 -5.36 -5.41
CA VAL A 96 -13.19 -6.67 -4.78
C VAL A 96 -14.58 -7.04 -4.28
N LYS A 97 -15.20 -8.08 -4.86
CA LYS A 97 -16.51 -8.52 -4.40
C LYS A 97 -16.40 -9.24 -3.05
N SER A 98 -17.49 -9.25 -2.30
CA SER A 98 -17.56 -9.98 -1.03
C SER A 98 -17.09 -11.44 -1.19
N GLY A 99 -16.14 -11.85 -0.35
CA GLY A 99 -15.57 -13.20 -0.37
C GLY A 99 -14.73 -13.57 -1.60
N GLU A 100 -14.54 -12.65 -2.56
CA GLU A 100 -13.78 -12.88 -3.77
C GLU A 100 -12.36 -12.29 -3.70
N THR A 101 -11.50 -12.74 -4.59
CA THR A 101 -10.15 -12.22 -4.77
C THR A 101 -10.05 -11.46 -6.09
N ALA A 102 -9.39 -10.31 -6.07
CA ALA A 102 -8.99 -9.60 -7.28
C ALA A 102 -7.46 -9.57 -7.40
N THR A 103 -6.96 -9.41 -8.63
CA THR A 103 -5.53 -9.27 -8.88
C THR A 103 -5.27 -7.95 -9.58
N TRP A 104 -4.23 -7.26 -9.14
CA TRP A 104 -3.70 -6.07 -9.76
C TRP A 104 -2.21 -6.26 -10.05
N ASN A 105 -1.79 -5.92 -11.26
CA ASN A 105 -0.41 -6.14 -11.71
C ASN A 105 0.20 -4.84 -12.23
N SER A 106 1.49 -4.66 -11.96
CA SER A 106 2.30 -3.57 -12.48
C SER A 106 3.75 -4.04 -12.62
N THR A 107 4.68 -3.10 -12.76
CA THR A 107 6.12 -3.40 -12.84
C THR A 107 6.92 -2.55 -11.86
N VAL A 108 8.03 -3.09 -11.37
CA VAL A 108 8.99 -2.37 -10.52
C VAL A 108 9.47 -1.12 -11.26
N SER A 109 9.73 -1.20 -12.56
CA SER A 109 10.16 -0.04 -13.35
C SER A 109 9.17 1.14 -13.34
N THR A 110 7.87 0.87 -13.21
CA THR A 110 6.81 1.90 -13.17
C THR A 110 6.68 2.52 -11.78
N LEU A 111 6.91 1.71 -10.75
CA LEU A 111 6.62 2.04 -9.34
C LEU A 111 7.85 2.35 -8.50
N GLN A 112 9.07 2.04 -8.97
CA GLN A 112 10.31 2.23 -8.23
C GLN A 112 10.50 3.69 -7.80
N ASP A 113 11.19 3.85 -6.67
CA ASP A 113 11.47 5.13 -6.01
C ASP A 113 10.20 5.89 -5.59
N LYS A 114 9.06 5.20 -5.47
CA LYS A 114 7.78 5.77 -5.02
C LYS A 114 7.19 4.95 -3.89
N THR A 115 6.43 5.63 -3.06
CA THR A 115 5.57 5.01 -2.06
C THR A 115 4.25 4.62 -2.70
N MET A 116 3.79 3.41 -2.42
CA MET A 116 2.49 2.86 -2.80
C MET A 116 1.53 2.96 -1.61
N TYR A 117 0.29 3.32 -1.89
CA TYR A 117 -0.80 3.32 -0.92
C TYR A 117 -1.99 2.52 -1.48
N PHE A 118 -2.60 1.71 -0.63
CA PHE A 118 -3.84 0.99 -0.92
C PHE A 118 -4.89 1.40 0.10
N ASP A 119 -5.97 2.00 -0.38
CA ASP A 119 -7.02 2.52 0.46
C ASP A 119 -8.30 1.73 0.24
N ARG A 120 -8.77 1.06 1.30
CA ARG A 120 -10.05 0.34 1.25
C ARG A 120 -11.19 1.35 1.35
N TRP A 121 -11.92 1.48 0.26
CA TRP A 121 -13.10 2.29 0.14
C TRP A 121 -14.39 1.47 0.23
N HIS A 122 -15.34 1.97 1.04
CA HIS A 122 -16.68 1.41 1.14
C HIS A 122 -17.75 2.51 0.95
N LEU A 123 -18.81 2.18 0.18
CA LEU A 123 -19.96 3.06 -0.07
C LEU A 123 -20.93 2.97 1.11
N GLY A 124 -20.88 3.93 2.05
CA GLY A 124 -21.78 3.94 3.20
C GLY A 124 -23.26 4.19 2.85
N LEU A 125 -24.15 3.97 3.83
CA LEU A 125 -25.63 3.97 3.75
C LEU A 125 -26.29 5.30 3.28
N VAL A 126 -25.49 6.35 3.05
CA VAL A 126 -25.94 7.68 2.54
C VAL A 126 -25.17 8.09 1.27
N GLY A 127 -24.48 7.15 0.62
CA GLY A 127 -23.65 7.44 -0.57
C GLY A 127 -22.44 8.31 -0.28
N LEU A 128 -22.12 8.51 1.00
CA LEU A 128 -20.93 9.25 1.42
C LEU A 128 -19.73 8.29 1.50
N PRO A 129 -18.59 8.69 0.93
CA PRO A 129 -17.27 8.12 1.19
C PRO A 129 -17.06 7.68 2.63
N GLY A 130 -16.91 6.38 2.88
CA GLY A 130 -16.46 5.86 4.17
C GLY A 130 -15.12 5.15 4.01
N SER A 131 -14.04 5.76 4.49
CA SER A 131 -12.69 5.16 4.49
C SER A 131 -12.36 4.38 5.77
N GLY A 132 -13.38 4.02 6.57
CA GLY A 132 -13.22 3.29 7.83
C GLY A 132 -12.64 1.87 7.71
N GLY A 133 -12.08 1.52 6.54
CA GLY A 133 -11.45 0.25 6.23
C GLY A 133 -9.95 0.17 6.47
N GLY A 134 -9.30 1.30 6.73
CA GLY A 134 -7.84 1.33 6.85
C GLY A 134 -7.10 1.36 5.51
N SER A 135 -5.79 1.52 5.63
CA SER A 135 -4.87 1.76 4.52
C SER A 135 -3.57 0.96 4.67
N LEU A 136 -2.94 0.63 3.54
CA LEU A 136 -1.70 -0.12 3.48
C LEU A 136 -0.66 0.66 2.69
N VAL A 137 0.55 0.76 3.22
CA VAL A 137 1.64 1.57 2.65
C VAL A 137 2.88 0.70 2.48
N MET A 138 3.58 0.85 1.35
CA MET A 138 4.92 0.28 1.15
C MET A 138 5.77 1.17 0.24
N TRP A 139 7.09 1.15 0.40
CA TRP A 139 8.01 1.82 -0.53
C TRP A 139 8.57 0.83 -1.54
N VAL A 140 8.51 1.15 -2.84
CA VAL A 140 9.04 0.29 -3.90
C VAL A 140 10.48 0.69 -4.23
N PRO A 141 11.49 -0.16 -3.94
CA PRO A 141 12.87 0.13 -4.24
C PRO A 141 13.16 0.04 -5.72
N ARG A 142 14.24 0.69 -6.13
CA ARG A 142 14.93 0.39 -7.39
C ARG A 142 15.71 -0.92 -7.26
N SER A 143 15.72 -1.71 -8.33
CA SER A 143 16.60 -2.87 -8.47
C SER A 143 17.24 -2.92 -9.86
N SER A 144 18.57 -3.00 -9.90
CA SER A 144 19.35 -3.23 -11.12
C SER A 144 19.18 -4.65 -11.66
N ALA A 145 18.79 -5.60 -10.81
CA ALA A 145 18.51 -6.98 -11.15
C ALA A 145 17.03 -7.26 -11.45
N GLY A 146 16.23 -6.21 -11.68
CA GLY A 146 14.82 -6.27 -12.08
C GLY A 146 13.84 -6.14 -10.91
N GLY A 147 14.10 -6.82 -9.80
CA GLY A 147 13.20 -6.82 -8.64
C GLY A 147 11.94 -7.64 -8.88
N ARG A 148 11.25 -8.03 -7.81
CA ARG A 148 9.91 -8.64 -7.88
C ARG A 148 9.18 -8.43 -6.56
N ILE A 149 7.92 -8.05 -6.66
CA ILE A 149 7.01 -7.93 -5.52
C ILE A 149 5.86 -8.90 -5.72
N ASP A 150 5.60 -9.74 -4.72
CA ASP A 150 4.35 -10.47 -4.58
C ASP A 150 3.71 -10.06 -3.25
N LEU A 151 2.57 -9.37 -3.31
CA LEU A 151 1.80 -8.89 -2.16
C LEU A 151 0.45 -9.61 -2.11
N VAL A 152 0.08 -10.10 -0.93
CA VAL A 152 -1.29 -10.49 -0.59
C VAL A 152 -1.83 -9.46 0.39
N ALA A 153 -2.69 -8.57 -0.10
CA ALA A 153 -3.40 -7.62 0.74
C ALA A 153 -4.71 -8.25 1.24
N LYS A 154 -4.81 -8.46 2.54
CA LYS A 154 -6.05 -8.95 3.18
C LYS A 154 -7.01 -7.80 3.32
N ILE A 155 -8.25 -7.97 2.88
CA ILE A 155 -9.28 -6.95 2.98
C ILE A 155 -10.42 -7.50 3.84
N TYR A 156 -10.43 -7.15 5.13
CA TYR A 156 -11.46 -7.56 6.09
C TYR A 156 -12.64 -6.58 6.13
N GLY A 157 -13.80 -7.09 6.52
CA GLY A 157 -14.94 -6.28 6.92
C GLY A 157 -14.77 -5.69 8.32
N SER A 158 -15.32 -4.51 8.54
CA SER A 158 -15.37 -3.78 9.82
C SER A 158 -16.67 -4.02 10.57
#